data_AF-A0A087UJB0-F1
#
_entry.id   AF-A0A087UJB0-F1
#
_cell.length_a   1.000
_cell.length_b   1.000
_cell.length_c   1.000
_cell.angle_alpha   90.00
_cell.angle_beta   90.00
_cell.angle_gamma   90.00
#
_symmetry.space_group_name_H-M   'P 1'
#
loop_
_entity.id
_entity.type
_entity.pdbx_description
1 polymer ?
#
loop_
_entity_poly.entity_id
_entity_poly.type
_entity_poly.pdbx_seq_one_letter_code
_entity_poly.pdbx_strand_id
1 'polypeptide(L)'
;MITNIQIMVDEGNIVRLVVDREKKITAAYQSLRTIPHTLADCYGHWVEVLDLSHNMIRDVSGLRSLDRIHTLILDHNLLDSTSEFPRLSSLRVLWLNHNLISDLRIFIPALAFSCPNLQYLSLMGNTAAPATFRDESESEQKY
;
A
#
# COMPACT_ATOMS: atom_id res chain seq x y z
N MET A 1 0.98 -24.20 -6.70
CA MET A 1 0.69 -23.77 -8.08
C MET A 1 0.33 -22.31 -8.00
N ILE A 2 1.20 -21.47 -8.55
CA ILE A 2 0.94 -20.05 -8.74
C ILE A 2 0.14 -19.95 -10.05
N THR A 3 -0.94 -19.18 -10.04
CA THR A 3 -1.82 -18.99 -11.18
C THR A 3 -1.75 -17.54 -11.61
N ASN A 4 -1.42 -17.32 -12.88
CA ASN A 4 -1.49 -15.99 -13.48
C ASN A 4 -2.90 -15.78 -14.03
N ILE A 5 -3.58 -14.77 -13.52
CA ILE A 5 -4.92 -14.39 -13.93
C ILE A 5 -4.83 -12.99 -14.54
N GLN A 6 -5.54 -12.77 -15.63
CA GLN A 6 -5.70 -11.43 -16.20
C GLN A 6 -7.09 -10.95 -15.86
N ILE A 7 -7.17 -9.77 -15.25
CA ILE A 7 -8.43 -9.08 -15.07
C ILE A 7 -8.44 -7.83 -15.93
N MET A 8 -9.58 -7.58 -16.54
CA MET A 8 -9.82 -6.30 -17.20
C MET A 8 -10.15 -5.28 -16.12
N VAL A 9 -9.58 -4.09 -16.25
CA VAL A 9 -9.85 -2.96 -15.37
C VAL A 9 -10.44 -1.83 -16.18
N ASP A 10 -10.86 -0.76 -15.50
CA ASP A 10 -11.48 0.40 -16.13
C ASP A 10 -10.60 0.95 -17.26
N GLU A 11 -11.25 1.50 -18.30
CA GLU A 11 -10.62 2.00 -19.54
C GLU A 11 -10.01 0.92 -20.46
N GLY A 12 -10.30 -0.37 -20.22
CA GLY A 12 -9.86 -1.47 -21.09
C GLY A 12 -8.41 -1.91 -20.87
N ASN A 13 -7.76 -1.39 -19.83
CA ASN A 13 -6.45 -1.85 -19.41
C ASN A 13 -6.56 -3.28 -18.84
N ILE A 14 -5.51 -4.08 -19.05
CA ILE A 14 -5.43 -5.43 -18.51
C ILE A 14 -4.40 -5.43 -17.38
N VAL A 15 -4.85 -5.81 -16.19
CA VAL A 15 -4.00 -5.98 -15.01
C VAL A 15 -3.72 -7.47 -14.85
N ARG A 16 -2.45 -7.80 -14.61
CA ARG A 16 -2.02 -9.17 -14.36
C ARG A 16 -2.02 -9.42 -12.86
N LEU A 17 -2.85 -10.32 -12.39
CA LEU A 17 -2.81 -10.79 -11.02
C LEU A 17 -2.02 -12.09 -10.96
N VAL A 18 -0.99 -12.11 -10.13
CA VAL A 18 -0.32 -13.34 -9.73
C VAL A 18 -1.00 -13.80 -8.45
N VAL A 19 -1.70 -14.93 -8.51
CA VAL A 19 -2.45 -15.50 -7.40
C VAL A 19 -1.77 -16.78 -6.94
N ASP A 20 -1.43 -16.90 -5.67
CA ASP A 20 -0.84 -18.12 -5.12
C ASP A 20 -1.84 -18.92 -4.26
N ARG A 21 -1.36 -20.02 -3.66
CA ARG A 21 -2.19 -20.91 -2.84
C ARG A 21 -2.43 -20.40 -1.42
N GLU A 22 -1.67 -19.41 -0.98
CA GLU A 22 -1.68 -18.86 0.37
C GLU A 22 -2.56 -17.61 0.46
N LYS A 23 -3.53 -17.48 -0.45
CA LYS A 23 -4.45 -16.34 -0.52
C LYS A 23 -3.71 -15.02 -0.73
N LYS A 24 -2.56 -15.06 -1.40
CA LYS A 24 -1.81 -13.88 -1.79
C LYS A 24 -2.07 -13.53 -3.24
N ILE A 25 -2.24 -12.23 -3.48
CA ILE A 25 -2.33 -11.63 -4.79
C ILE A 25 -1.22 -10.59 -4.94
N THR A 26 -0.52 -10.62 -6.06
CA THR A 26 0.44 -9.58 -6.44
C THR A 26 0.03 -8.94 -7.77
N ALA A 27 -0.01 -7.60 -7.80
CA ALA A 27 -0.16 -6.77 -8.99
C ALA A 27 0.91 -5.65 -9.02
N ALA A 28 2.12 -5.99 -8.57
CA ALA A 28 3.25 -5.08 -8.52
C ALA A 28 3.82 -4.79 -9.92
N TYR A 29 4.46 -3.62 -10.09
CA TYR A 29 5.12 -3.20 -11.34
C TYR A 29 4.17 -3.06 -12.55
N GLN A 30 2.97 -2.52 -12.35
CA GLN A 30 1.95 -2.42 -13.41
C GLN A 30 1.49 -0.99 -13.70
N SER A 31 2.18 0.01 -13.16
CA SER A 31 1.84 1.42 -13.37
C SER A 31 0.41 1.77 -12.94
N LEU A 32 -0.15 1.02 -11.98
CA LEU A 32 -1.52 1.24 -11.50
C LEU A 32 -1.64 2.60 -10.84
N ARG A 33 -2.63 3.40 -11.25
CA ARG A 33 -2.95 4.69 -10.61
C ARG A 33 -3.98 4.55 -9.50
N THR A 34 -4.83 3.54 -9.63
CA THR A 34 -5.92 3.20 -8.71
C THR A 34 -5.93 1.70 -8.51
N ILE A 35 -6.56 1.26 -7.43
CA ILE A 35 -6.78 -0.15 -7.16
C ILE A 35 -8.01 -0.59 -7.96
N PRO A 36 -7.91 -1.58 -8.85
CA PRO A 36 -9.04 -2.00 -9.66
C PRO A 36 -10.21 -2.50 -8.80
N HIS A 37 -11.41 -1.95 -9.02
CA HIS A 37 -12.61 -2.39 -8.29
C HIS A 37 -12.88 -3.89 -8.50
N THR A 38 -12.61 -4.41 -9.70
CA THR A 38 -12.74 -5.83 -10.03
C THR A 38 -11.85 -6.74 -9.16
N LEU A 39 -10.71 -6.26 -8.68
CA LEU A 39 -9.89 -7.02 -7.71
C LEU A 39 -10.63 -7.18 -6.38
N ALA A 40 -11.18 -6.08 -5.87
CA ALA A 40 -11.93 -6.07 -4.62
C ALA A 40 -13.21 -6.91 -4.75
N ASP A 41 -13.92 -6.81 -5.87
CA ASP A 41 -15.17 -7.54 -6.11
C ASP A 41 -14.94 -9.06 -6.25
N CYS A 42 -13.91 -9.47 -7.01
CA CYS A 42 -13.66 -10.87 -7.26
C CYS A 42 -12.91 -11.58 -6.13
N TYR A 43 -12.03 -10.86 -5.42
CA TYR A 43 -11.09 -11.47 -4.46
C TYR A 43 -11.18 -10.91 -3.04
N GLY A 44 -12.00 -9.87 -2.80
CA GLY A 44 -12.06 -9.14 -1.53
C GLY A 44 -12.25 -10.01 -0.28
N HIS A 45 -13.13 -11.02 -0.39
CA HIS A 45 -13.43 -11.94 0.70
C HIS A 45 -12.49 -13.15 0.80
N TRP A 46 -11.52 -13.25 -0.10
CA TRP A 46 -10.60 -14.39 -0.17
C TRP A 46 -9.16 -14.01 0.12
N VAL A 47 -8.69 -12.88 -0.42
CA VAL A 47 -7.29 -12.45 -0.29
C VAL A 47 -6.94 -12.07 1.14
N GLU A 48 -5.79 -12.56 1.62
CA GLU A 48 -5.25 -12.28 2.94
C GLU A 48 -3.94 -11.46 2.85
N VAL A 49 -3.23 -11.57 1.73
CA VAL A 49 -2.00 -10.82 1.45
C VAL A 49 -2.12 -10.15 0.09
N LEU A 50 -1.97 -8.83 0.04
CA LEU A 50 -2.02 -8.07 -1.21
C LEU A 50 -0.75 -7.26 -1.40
N ASP A 51 -0.09 -7.46 -2.52
CA ASP A 51 1.09 -6.72 -2.95
C ASP A 51 0.79 -5.87 -4.18
N LEU A 52 0.79 -4.56 -3.97
CA LEU A 52 0.58 -3.52 -4.97
C LEU A 52 1.82 -2.61 -5.10
N SER A 53 2.99 -3.11 -4.71
CA SER A 53 4.22 -2.33 -4.73
C SER A 53 4.64 -1.89 -6.14
N HIS A 54 5.44 -0.84 -6.23
CA HIS A 54 5.97 -0.32 -7.50
C HIS A 54 4.87 0.02 -8.50
N ASN A 55 3.92 0.83 -8.06
CA ASN A 55 2.84 1.38 -8.88
C ASN A 55 2.81 2.91 -8.73
N MET A 56 1.73 3.55 -9.17
CA MET A 56 1.51 4.99 -9.11
C MET A 56 0.25 5.33 -8.30
N ILE A 57 -0.06 4.50 -7.29
CA ILE A 57 -1.30 4.60 -6.51
C ILE A 57 -1.20 5.81 -5.58
N ARG A 58 -2.23 6.66 -5.63
CA ARG A 58 -2.44 7.79 -4.69
C ARG A 58 -3.68 7.61 -3.82
N ASP A 59 -4.64 6.84 -4.32
CA ASP A 59 -5.92 6.58 -3.67
C ASP A 59 -6.08 5.07 -3.43
N VAL A 60 -6.38 4.72 -2.18
CA VAL A 60 -6.59 3.36 -1.70
C VAL A 60 -8.06 3.07 -1.37
N SER A 61 -8.98 3.93 -1.79
CA SER A 61 -10.44 3.74 -1.62
C SER A 61 -10.93 2.40 -2.19
N GLY A 62 -10.28 1.87 -3.22
CA GLY A 62 -10.54 0.55 -3.80
C GLY A 62 -10.30 -0.63 -2.86
N LEU A 63 -9.71 -0.43 -1.67
CA LEU A 63 -9.52 -1.50 -0.68
C LEU A 63 -10.80 -1.82 0.14
N ARG A 64 -11.92 -1.10 -0.08
CA ARG A 64 -13.11 -1.11 0.81
C ARG A 64 -13.71 -2.48 1.12
N SER A 65 -13.57 -3.46 0.22
CA SER A 65 -14.16 -4.80 0.35
C SER A 65 -13.15 -5.89 0.76
N LEU A 66 -11.92 -5.51 1.14
CA LEU A 66 -10.86 -6.45 1.51
C LEU A 66 -10.93 -6.85 2.99
N ASP A 67 -12.05 -7.45 3.39
CA ASP A 67 -12.37 -7.70 4.81
C ASP A 67 -11.42 -8.69 5.50
N ARG A 68 -10.75 -9.53 4.72
CA ARG A 68 -9.83 -10.58 5.22
C ARG A 68 -8.36 -10.23 5.09
N ILE A 69 -8.01 -9.04 4.63
CA ILE A 69 -6.60 -8.69 4.43
C ILE A 69 -5.89 -8.57 5.78
N HIS A 70 -4.76 -9.26 5.90
CA HIS A 70 -3.89 -9.23 7.08
C HIS A 70 -2.57 -8.53 6.77
N THR A 71 -2.07 -8.64 5.53
CA THR A 71 -0.85 -7.98 5.07
C THR A 71 -1.11 -7.20 3.79
N LEU A 72 -0.73 -5.92 3.79
CA LEU A 72 -0.81 -5.04 2.63
C LEU A 72 0.56 -4.43 2.35
N ILE A 73 1.03 -4.56 1.11
CA ILE A 73 2.31 -4.02 0.66
C ILE A 73 2.02 -2.97 -0.41
N LEU A 74 2.36 -1.71 -0.10
CA LEU A 74 2.16 -0.52 -0.93
C LEU A 74 3.47 0.25 -1.15
N ASP A 75 4.61 -0.43 -0.98
CA ASP A 75 5.93 0.15 -1.18
C ASP A 75 6.07 0.77 -2.59
N HIS A 76 6.80 1.88 -2.71
CA HIS A 76 7.02 2.57 -3.99
C HIS A 76 5.70 2.90 -4.70
N ASN A 77 4.86 3.67 -4.02
CA ASN A 77 3.66 4.30 -4.58
C ASN A 77 3.72 5.82 -4.32
N LEU A 78 2.59 6.51 -4.46
CA LEU A 78 2.49 7.96 -4.39
C LEU A 78 1.55 8.42 -3.26
N LEU A 79 1.42 7.61 -2.20
CA LEU A 79 0.58 7.93 -1.04
C LEU A 79 1.22 9.04 -0.21
N ASP A 80 0.41 9.91 0.36
CA ASP A 80 0.88 11.03 1.18
C ASP A 80 0.14 11.08 2.53
N SER A 81 0.43 12.11 3.33
CA SER A 81 -0.14 12.29 4.67
C SER A 81 -1.67 12.40 4.69
N THR A 82 -2.29 12.68 3.55
CA THR A 82 -3.75 12.83 3.36
C THR A 82 -4.42 11.60 2.77
N SER A 83 -3.65 10.55 2.42
CA SER A 83 -4.22 9.31 1.91
C SER A 83 -5.10 8.61 2.96
N GLU A 84 -6.39 8.53 2.68
CA GLU A 84 -7.39 7.92 3.57
C GLU A 84 -7.56 6.42 3.26
N PHE A 85 -7.26 5.57 4.24
CA PHE A 85 -7.52 4.14 4.14
C PHE A 85 -9.00 3.86 4.47
N PRO A 86 -9.68 2.95 3.74
CA PRO A 86 -10.96 2.44 4.19
C PRO A 86 -10.78 1.64 5.49
N ARG A 87 -11.89 1.28 6.14
CA ARG A 87 -11.85 0.52 7.39
C ARG A 87 -11.35 -0.92 7.11
N LEU A 88 -10.09 -1.19 7.46
CA LEU A 88 -9.43 -2.49 7.28
C LEU A 88 -9.19 -3.15 8.64
N SER A 89 -10.29 -3.58 9.29
CA SER A 89 -10.25 -4.08 10.67
C SER A 89 -9.39 -5.34 10.87
N SER A 90 -9.14 -6.11 9.81
CA SER A 90 -8.31 -7.34 9.88
C SER A 90 -6.83 -7.10 9.64
N LEU A 91 -6.45 -5.89 9.17
CA LEU A 91 -5.08 -5.60 8.76
C LEU A 91 -4.14 -5.57 9.97
N ARG A 92 -3.03 -6.31 9.87
CA ARG A 92 -2.01 -6.42 10.92
C ARG A 92 -0.66 -5.88 10.48
N VAL A 93 -0.34 -6.00 9.20
CA VAL A 93 0.97 -5.63 8.64
C VAL A 93 0.76 -4.70 7.45
N LEU A 94 1.36 -3.52 7.52
CA LEU A 94 1.30 -2.51 6.45
C LEU A 94 2.70 -2.01 6.10
N TRP A 95 3.05 -2.15 4.83
CA TRP A 95 4.30 -1.63 4.26
C TRP A 95 3.97 -0.45 3.35
N LEU A 96 4.54 0.71 3.68
CA LEU A 96 4.37 1.98 2.97
C LEU A 96 5.72 2.62 2.65
N ASN A 97 6.76 1.81 2.46
CA ASN A 97 8.09 2.33 2.21
C ASN A 97 8.13 3.14 0.91
N HIS A 98 8.99 4.14 0.85
CA HIS A 98 9.19 4.96 -0.35
C HIS A 98 7.87 5.49 -0.94
N ASN A 99 7.03 6.08 -0.08
CA ASN A 99 5.89 6.90 -0.46
C ASN A 99 6.19 8.38 -0.16
N LEU A 100 5.18 9.25 -0.15
CA LEU A 100 5.29 10.71 0.01
C LEU A 100 4.74 11.20 1.36
N ILE A 101 4.70 10.35 2.37
CA ILE A 101 4.19 10.71 3.70
C ILE A 101 5.15 11.70 4.37
N SER A 102 4.64 12.88 4.73
CA SER A 102 5.44 14.02 5.21
C SER A 102 5.04 14.54 6.59
N ASP A 103 3.83 14.23 7.08
CA ASP A 103 3.37 14.61 8.41
C ASP A 103 2.68 13.43 9.12
N LEU A 104 3.40 12.84 10.07
CA LEU A 104 2.89 11.72 10.88
C LEU A 104 1.79 12.13 11.85
N ARG A 105 1.68 13.41 12.23
CA ARG A 105 0.65 13.89 13.17
C ARG A 105 -0.74 13.83 12.57
N ILE A 106 -0.83 13.93 11.24
CA ILE A 106 -2.09 13.77 10.48
C ILE A 106 -2.27 12.30 10.10
N PHE A 107 -1.21 11.69 9.56
CA PHE A 107 -1.30 10.35 8.97
C PHE A 107 -1.60 9.26 10.02
N ILE A 108 -0.91 9.26 11.17
CA ILE A 108 -1.02 8.18 12.15
C ILE A 108 -2.42 8.10 12.81
N PRO A 109 -3.05 9.20 13.26
CA PRO A 109 -4.40 9.13 13.81
C PRO A 109 -5.45 8.64 12.82
N ALA A 110 -5.38 9.11 11.56
CA ALA A 110 -6.26 8.65 10.50
C ALA A 110 -6.06 7.15 10.23
N LEU A 111 -4.80 6.70 10.13
CA LEU A 111 -4.47 5.29 9.94
C LEU A 111 -4.95 4.43 11.11
N ALA A 112 -4.75 4.86 12.36
CA ALA A 112 -5.19 4.14 13.55
C ALA A 112 -6.73 4.02 13.61
N PHE A 113 -7.45 5.03 13.14
CA PHE A 113 -8.89 4.95 12.98
C PHE A 113 -9.29 3.93 11.91
N SER A 114 -8.64 3.92 10.75
CA SER A 114 -9.00 3.01 9.66
C SER A 114 -8.53 1.56 9.89
N CYS A 115 -7.38 1.36 10.52
CA CYS A 115 -6.72 0.08 10.73
C CYS A 115 -6.47 -0.14 12.24
N PRO A 116 -7.52 -0.33 13.05
CA PRO A 116 -7.43 -0.33 14.52
C PRO A 116 -6.62 -1.50 15.11
N ASN A 117 -6.39 -2.57 14.33
CA ASN A 117 -5.66 -3.77 14.75
C ASN A 117 -4.27 -3.88 14.13
N LEU A 118 -3.74 -2.79 13.57
CA LEU A 118 -2.43 -2.77 12.95
C LEU A 118 -1.33 -3.03 14.00
N GLN A 119 -0.46 -3.99 13.73
CA GLN A 119 0.61 -4.44 14.63
C GLN A 119 1.98 -3.99 14.13
N TYR A 120 2.15 -3.93 12.81
CA TYR A 120 3.40 -3.55 12.17
C TYR A 120 3.15 -2.53 11.07
N LEU A 121 3.91 -1.43 11.12
CA LEU A 121 3.89 -0.35 10.14
C LEU A 121 5.32 -0.02 9.74
N SER A 122 5.62 -0.11 8.45
CA SER A 122 6.90 0.35 7.88
C SER A 122 6.68 1.60 7.03
N LEU A 123 7.44 2.65 7.32
CA LEU A 123 7.40 3.95 6.65
C LEU A 123 8.76 4.37 6.08
N MET A 124 9.71 3.44 5.98
CA MET A 124 11.09 3.76 5.58
C MET A 124 11.13 4.48 4.22
N GLY A 125 11.93 5.53 4.12
CA GLY A 125 12.10 6.25 2.87
C GLY A 125 10.95 7.18 2.50
N ASN A 126 10.04 7.47 3.44
CA ASN A 126 9.11 8.60 3.33
C ASN A 126 9.80 9.89 3.81
N THR A 127 9.26 11.05 3.43
CA THR A 127 9.77 12.36 3.89
C THR A 127 9.78 12.46 5.42
N ALA A 128 8.75 11.95 6.09
CA ALA A 128 8.65 11.95 7.55
C ALA A 128 9.46 10.84 8.26
N ALA A 129 10.00 9.89 7.50
CA ALA A 129 10.78 8.77 7.99
C ALA A 129 11.90 8.44 6.97
N PRO A 130 12.90 9.32 6.85
CA PRO A 130 13.94 9.21 5.83
C PRO A 130 14.75 7.93 6.00
N ALA A 131 15.18 7.34 4.88
CA ALA A 131 15.94 6.08 4.87
C ALA A 131 17.38 6.22 5.39
N THR A 132 17.88 7.44 5.52
CA THR A 132 19.23 7.75 5.99
C THR A 132 19.14 8.65 7.22
N PHE A 133 19.79 8.27 8.31
CA PHE A 133 20.12 9.20 9.39
C PHE A 133 21.09 10.23 8.80
N ARG A 134 20.60 11.44 8.51
CA ARG A 134 21.48 12.54 8.13
C ARG A 134 22.00 13.13 9.42
N ASP A 135 23.27 12.86 9.73
CA ASP A 135 23.95 13.50 10.85
C ASP A 135 24.08 14.99 10.49
N GLU A 136 23.35 15.86 11.17
CA GLU A 136 23.34 17.32 10.92
C GLU A 136 24.69 17.98 11.27
N SER A 137 25.65 17.21 11.78
CA SER A 137 27.01 17.64 12.10
C SER A 137 27.92 17.87 10.89
N GLU A 138 27.54 17.45 9.66
CA GLU A 138 28.38 17.63 8.46
C GLU A 138 28.05 18.89 7.62
N SER A 139 27.09 19.72 8.03
CA SER A 139 26.72 20.94 7.28
C SER A 139 27.52 22.21 7.62
N GLU A 140 28.41 22.20 8.62
CA GLU A 140 29.28 23.35 8.94
C GLU A 140 30.72 23.12 8.46
N GLN A 141 30.90 23.02 7.14
CA GLN A 141 32.20 23.21 6.49
C GLN A 141 32.00 23.57 5.01
N LYS A 142 31.44 24.74 4.77
CA LYS A 142 31.56 25.41 3.47
C LYS A 142 31.77 26.91 3.65
N TYR A 143 33.05 27.27 3.53
CA TYR A 143 33.68 28.59 3.41
C TYR A 143 33.79 29.43 4.69
#